data_AF-A0A2V8TC24-F1
#
_entry.id   AF-A0A2V8TC24-F1
#
_cell.length_a   1.000
_cell.length_b   1.000
_cell.length_c   1.000
_cell.angle_alpha   90.00
_cell.angle_beta   90.00
_cell.angle_gamma   90.00
#
_symmetry.space_group_name_H-M   'P 1'
#
loop_
_entity.id
_entity.type
_entity.pdbx_description
1 polymer ?
#
loop_
_entity_poly.entity_id
_entity_poly.type
_entity_poly.pdbx_seq_one_letter_code
_entity_poly.pdbx_strand_id
1 'polypeptide(L)'
;KRNPKMNNVYCEIGSFFNTLAIMHPELCMHGMGKNIKYYGSDHVIWGTDCLWWGSPQWGIDALKRFQISDEMCEKFGYKKITKEDKAKIFGLNAAKLYKVNVKAKR
;
A
#
# COMPACT_ATOMS: atom_id res chain seq x y z
N LYS A 1 16.03 -1.72 -5.91
CA LYS A 1 15.51 -2.13 -7.25
C LYS A 1 14.58 -3.31 -7.01
N ARG A 2 13.39 -3.32 -7.63
CA ARG A 2 12.44 -4.44 -7.56
C ARG A 2 13.14 -5.75 -7.89
N ASN A 3 12.75 -6.87 -7.26
CA ASN A 3 13.18 -8.18 -7.72
C ASN A 3 12.56 -8.49 -9.10
N PRO A 4 13.33 -8.54 -10.21
CA PRO A 4 12.78 -8.73 -11.55
C PRO A 4 12.19 -10.13 -11.76
N LYS A 5 12.53 -11.10 -10.91
CA LYS A 5 12.05 -12.49 -11.01
C LYS A 5 10.66 -12.70 -10.39
N MET A 6 10.20 -11.80 -9.52
CA MET A 6 8.88 -11.89 -8.88
C MET A 6 7.85 -11.08 -9.68
N ASN A 7 7.13 -11.74 -10.57
CA ASN A 7 6.21 -11.08 -11.51
C ASN A 7 4.72 -11.37 -11.27
N ASN A 8 4.40 -12.41 -10.49
CA ASN A 8 3.04 -12.94 -10.30
C ASN A 8 2.58 -12.99 -8.83
N VAL A 9 3.34 -12.39 -7.91
CA VAL A 9 3.00 -12.33 -6.49
C VAL A 9 2.70 -10.89 -6.11
N TYR A 10 1.57 -10.69 -5.44
CA TYR A 10 1.09 -9.41 -4.96
C TYR A 10 0.98 -9.47 -3.44
N CYS A 11 1.60 -8.53 -2.73
CA CYS A 11 1.45 -8.45 -1.28
C CYS A 11 0.24 -7.58 -0.93
N GLU A 12 -0.66 -8.14 -0.14
CA GLU A 12 -1.75 -7.43 0.51
C GLU A 12 -1.20 -6.80 1.80
N ILE A 13 -1.50 -5.52 2.02
CA ILE A 13 -0.92 -4.73 3.13
C ILE A 13 -1.95 -4.24 4.16
N GLY A 14 -3.24 -4.43 3.90
CA GLY A 14 -4.35 -3.83 4.61
C GLY A 14 -4.42 -4.22 6.07
N SER A 15 -4.28 -5.51 6.39
CA SER A 15 -4.33 -5.98 7.78
C SER A 15 -3.26 -5.30 8.64
N PHE A 16 -1.98 -5.31 8.20
CA PHE A 16 -0.93 -4.67 9.00
C PHE A 16 -1.02 -3.14 8.92
N PHE A 17 -1.41 -2.56 7.79
CA PHE A 17 -1.48 -1.11 7.65
C PHE A 17 -2.51 -0.53 8.61
N ASN A 18 -3.73 -1.08 8.61
CA ASN A 18 -4.83 -0.57 9.44
C ASN A 18 -4.48 -0.66 10.94
N THR A 19 -3.87 -1.75 11.39
CA THR A 19 -3.46 -1.90 12.80
C THR A 19 -2.25 -1.03 13.14
N LEU A 20 -1.16 -1.12 12.36
CA LEU A 20 0.10 -0.47 12.71
C LEU A 20 0.09 1.04 12.48
N ALA A 21 -0.75 1.56 11.55
CA ALA A 21 -0.87 3.01 11.36
C ALA A 21 -1.34 3.73 12.63
N ILE A 22 -2.07 3.03 13.51
CA ILE A 22 -2.52 3.55 14.80
C ILE A 22 -1.54 3.14 15.90
N MET A 23 -1.22 1.86 16.01
CA MET A 23 -0.52 1.31 17.17
C MET A 23 0.99 1.56 17.14
N HIS A 24 1.62 1.45 15.96
CA HIS A 24 3.07 1.54 15.80
C HIS A 24 3.44 2.17 14.44
N PRO A 25 3.33 3.50 14.30
CA PRO A 25 3.54 4.20 13.03
C PRO A 25 4.90 3.92 12.39
N GLU A 26 5.96 3.74 13.18
CA GLU A 26 7.30 3.39 12.70
C GLU A 26 7.33 2.02 12.02
N LEU A 27 6.68 1.01 12.61
CA LEU A 27 6.56 -0.32 12.01
C LEU A 27 5.70 -0.27 10.75
N CYS A 28 4.67 0.58 10.74
CA CYS A 28 3.87 0.82 9.54
C CYS A 28 4.73 1.42 8.40
N MET A 29 5.52 2.46 8.70
CA MET A 29 6.50 3.04 7.76
C MET A 29 7.50 2.01 7.26
N HIS A 30 8.03 1.19 8.15
CA HIS A 30 8.97 0.13 7.80
C HIS A 30 8.33 -0.93 6.89
N GLY A 31 7.15 -1.42 7.24
CA GLY A 31 6.40 -2.40 6.47
C GLY A 31 6.04 -1.90 5.07
N MET A 32 5.53 -0.67 4.99
CA MET A 32 5.22 -0.02 3.71
C MET A 32 6.47 0.16 2.86
N GLY A 33 7.56 0.68 3.46
CA GLY A 33 8.83 0.90 2.80
C GLY A 33 9.44 -0.40 2.25
N LYS A 34 9.44 -1.49 3.02
CA LYS A 34 9.92 -2.80 2.55
C LYS A 34 9.09 -3.30 1.38
N ASN A 35 7.77 -3.30 1.51
CA ASN A 35 6.90 -3.86 0.47
C ASN A 35 7.08 -3.11 -0.86
N ILE A 36 7.06 -1.78 -0.83
CA ILE A 36 7.27 -0.96 -2.04
C ILE A 36 8.69 -1.13 -2.60
N LYS A 37 9.72 -1.20 -1.75
CA LYS A 37 11.13 -1.33 -2.19
C LYS A 37 11.42 -2.65 -2.89
N TYR A 38 10.86 -3.76 -2.38
CA TYR A 38 11.19 -5.10 -2.86
C TYR A 38 10.21 -5.64 -3.90
N TYR A 39 8.90 -5.46 -3.68
CA TYR A 39 7.85 -5.90 -4.62
C TYR A 39 7.59 -4.86 -5.71
N GLY A 40 7.79 -3.57 -5.41
CA GLY A 40 7.39 -2.48 -6.29
C GLY A 40 5.96 -2.02 -6.01
N SER A 41 5.68 -0.74 -6.20
CA SER A 41 4.35 -0.18 -5.97
C SER A 41 3.29 -0.75 -6.93
N ASP A 42 3.69 -1.40 -8.03
CA ASP A 42 2.82 -2.10 -8.98
C ASP A 42 2.43 -3.53 -8.55
N HIS A 43 3.02 -4.05 -7.45
CA HIS A 43 2.74 -5.38 -6.90
C HIS A 43 2.28 -5.36 -5.43
N VAL A 44 1.88 -4.19 -4.95
CA VAL A 44 1.29 -4.00 -3.61
C VAL A 44 -0.20 -3.74 -3.78
N ILE A 45 -1.05 -4.47 -3.06
CA ILE A 45 -2.52 -4.28 -3.06
C ILE A 45 -3.01 -3.97 -1.65
N TRP A 46 -4.17 -3.33 -1.56
CA TRP A 46 -4.79 -2.98 -0.29
C TRP A 46 -6.24 -3.49 -0.24
N GLY A 47 -6.58 -4.14 0.86
CA GLY A 47 -7.92 -4.57 1.23
C GLY A 47 -8.26 -4.06 2.63
N THR A 48 -9.49 -3.61 2.83
CA THR A 48 -9.86 -2.93 4.08
C THR A 48 -10.29 -3.89 5.19
N ASP A 49 -10.67 -5.12 4.82
CA ASP A 49 -11.24 -6.12 5.73
C ASP A 49 -12.49 -5.62 6.49
N CYS A 50 -13.24 -4.70 5.87
CA CYS A 50 -14.33 -3.95 6.51
C CYS A 50 -15.55 -4.75 6.93
N LEU A 51 -15.67 -5.99 6.47
CA LEU A 51 -16.70 -6.89 7.00
C LEU A 51 -16.53 -7.06 8.52
N TRP A 52 -15.28 -7.08 9.00
CA TRP A 52 -14.95 -7.28 10.41
C TRP A 52 -14.65 -5.97 11.15
N TRP A 53 -14.08 -4.97 10.46
CA TRP A 53 -13.60 -3.73 11.07
C TRP A 53 -14.53 -2.53 10.94
N GLY A 54 -15.74 -2.72 10.39
CA GLY A 54 -16.69 -1.64 10.15
C GLY A 54 -16.27 -0.74 8.98
N SER A 55 -16.70 0.52 8.99
CA SER A 55 -16.52 1.43 7.84
C SER A 55 -15.03 1.63 7.45
N PRO A 56 -14.67 1.52 6.16
CA PRO A 56 -13.29 1.71 5.68
C PRO A 56 -12.80 3.15 5.75
N GLN A 57 -13.70 4.12 5.98
CA GLN A 57 -13.44 5.51 5.67
C GLN A 57 -12.20 6.06 6.39
N TRP A 58 -12.01 5.69 7.66
CA TRP A 58 -10.84 6.12 8.42
C TRP A 58 -9.52 5.57 7.84
N GLY A 59 -9.52 4.31 7.38
CA GLY A 59 -8.36 3.66 6.78
C GLY A 59 -8.02 4.26 5.41
N ILE A 60 -9.05 4.61 4.63
CA ILE A 60 -8.91 5.37 3.38
C ILE A 60 -8.20 6.71 3.66
N ASP A 61 -8.68 7.46 4.65
CA ASP A 61 -8.10 8.77 4.96
C ASP A 61 -6.68 8.66 5.54
N ALA A 62 -6.43 7.64 6.37
CA ALA A 62 -5.10 7.32 6.86
C ALA A 62 -4.12 7.02 5.71
N LEU A 63 -4.47 6.12 4.79
CA LEU A 63 -3.59 5.76 3.66
C LEU A 63 -3.36 6.94 2.71
N LYS A 64 -4.38 7.80 2.50
CA LYS A 64 -4.23 9.04 1.72
C LYS A 64 -3.21 9.99 2.34
N ARG A 65 -3.22 10.15 3.67
CA ARG A 65 -2.33 11.06 4.41
C ARG A 65 -0.95 10.46 4.69
N PHE A 66 -0.86 9.14 4.77
CA PHE A 66 0.34 8.41 5.16
C PHE A 66 1.56 8.77 4.31
N GLN A 67 2.72 8.89 4.96
CA GLN A 67 4.01 9.08 4.30
C GLN A 67 5.11 8.47 5.18
N ILE A 68 6.17 7.99 4.53
CA ILE A 68 7.39 7.51 5.21
C ILE A 68 8.23 8.74 5.60
N SER A 69 8.69 8.82 6.85
CA SER A 69 9.56 9.92 7.32
C SER A 69 10.89 9.95 6.58
N ASP A 70 11.57 11.11 6.59
CA ASP A 70 12.89 11.25 5.96
C ASP A 70 13.94 10.37 6.65
N GLU A 71 13.91 10.30 7.98
CA GLU A 71 14.76 9.40 8.76
C GLU A 71 14.64 7.94 8.32
N MET A 72 13.41 7.45 8.11
CA MET A 72 13.18 6.09 7.63
C MET A 72 13.68 5.90 6.19
N CYS A 73 13.59 6.94 5.36
CA CYS A 73 14.13 6.92 4.00
C CYS A 73 15.66 6.82 4.02
N GLU A 74 16.32 7.62 4.84
CA GLU A 74 17.78 7.64 4.99
C GLU A 74 18.31 6.32 5.57
N LYS A 75 17.74 5.88 6.70
CA LYS A 75 18.19 4.70 7.45
C LYS A 75 18.05 3.40 6.66
N PHE A 76 16.97 3.24 5.89
CA PHE A 76 16.65 1.97 5.22
C PHE A 76 16.69 2.06 3.69
N GLY A 77 17.00 3.23 3.14
CA GLY A 77 16.98 3.50 1.69
C GLY A 77 15.59 3.29 1.09
N TYR A 78 14.54 3.76 1.79
CA TYR A 78 13.19 3.83 1.24
C TYR A 78 13.01 5.07 0.38
N LYS A 79 11.93 5.09 -0.39
CA LYS A 79 11.51 6.27 -1.15
C LYS A 79 10.19 6.78 -0.59
N LYS A 80 9.98 8.09 -0.67
CA LYS A 80 8.67 8.69 -0.43
C LYS A 80 7.64 8.08 -1.38
N ILE A 81 6.44 7.88 -0.86
CA ILE A 81 5.32 7.31 -1.62
C ILE A 81 4.68 8.43 -2.42
N THR A 82 4.68 8.30 -3.74
CA THR A 82 4.08 9.27 -4.66
C THR A 82 2.55 9.13 -4.73
N LYS A 83 1.86 10.08 -5.38
CA LYS A 83 0.41 9.96 -5.60
C LYS A 83 0.10 8.78 -6.52
N GLU A 84 0.96 8.52 -7.49
CA GLU A 84 0.87 7.42 -8.44
C GLU A 84 1.03 6.07 -7.74
N ASP A 85 1.99 5.96 -6.80
CA ASP A 85 2.17 4.77 -5.97
C ASP A 85 0.92 4.51 -5.11
N LYS A 86 0.37 5.56 -4.49
CA LYS A 86 -0.86 5.44 -3.70
C LYS A 86 -2.03 4.98 -4.57
N ALA A 87 -2.22 5.56 -5.76
CA ALA A 87 -3.30 5.18 -6.67
C ALA A 87 -3.20 3.69 -7.09
N LYS A 88 -1.98 3.21 -7.35
CA LYS A 88 -1.71 1.78 -7.61
C LYS A 88 -2.16 0.90 -6.45
N ILE A 89 -1.67 1.20 -5.26
CA ILE A 89 -1.93 0.44 -4.03
C ILE A 89 -3.43 0.46 -3.68
N PHE A 90 -4.06 1.63 -3.76
CA PHE A 90 -5.48 1.83 -3.40
C PHE A 90 -6.44 0.99 -4.22
N GLY A 91 -6.11 0.69 -5.48
CA GLY A 91 -7.04 -0.05 -6.31
C GLY A 91 -6.64 -0.31 -7.75
N LEU A 92 -5.74 0.47 -8.38
CA LEU A 92 -5.40 0.21 -9.79
C LEU A 92 -4.70 -1.15 -9.98
N ASN A 93 -3.89 -1.59 -9.01
CA ASN A 93 -3.26 -2.91 -9.06
C ASN A 93 -4.30 -4.02 -8.94
N ALA A 94 -5.23 -3.90 -7.97
CA ALA A 94 -6.30 -4.86 -7.78
C ALA A 94 -7.25 -4.89 -8.99
N ALA A 95 -7.61 -3.73 -9.55
CA ALA A 95 -8.45 -3.63 -10.73
C ALA A 95 -7.81 -4.31 -11.95
N LYS A 96 -6.50 -4.13 -12.14
CA LYS A 96 -5.75 -4.85 -13.19
C LYS A 96 -5.79 -6.37 -12.96
N LEU A 97 -5.56 -6.82 -11.73
CA LEU A 97 -5.54 -8.24 -11.37
C LEU A 97 -6.90 -8.91 -11.57
N TYR A 98 -7.97 -8.24 -11.12
CA TYR A 98 -9.35 -8.72 -11.22
C TYR A 98 -10.05 -8.36 -12.53
N LYS A 99 -9.31 -7.81 -13.51
CA LYS A 99 -9.83 -7.41 -14.84
C LYS A 99 -11.01 -6.43 -14.77
N VAL A 100 -11.01 -5.54 -13.79
CA VAL A 100 -12.02 -4.50 -13.60
C VAL A 100 -11.67 -3.27 -14.43
N ASN A 101 -12.60 -2.83 -15.28
CA ASN A 101 -12.45 -1.60 -16.06
C ASN A 101 -12.78 -0.37 -15.18
N VAL A 102 -11.75 0.32 -14.69
CA VAL A 102 -11.90 1.53 -13.86
C VAL A 102 -12.52 2.74 -14.59
N LYS A 103 -12.62 2.70 -15.93
CA LYS A 103 -13.28 3.72 -16.75
C LYS A 103 -14.70 3.35 -17.14
N ALA A 104 -15.18 2.16 -16.77
CA ALA A 104 -16.57 1.80 -17.03
C ALA A 104 -17.49 2.80 -16.32
N LYS A 105 -18.50 3.29 -17.04
CA LYS A 105 -19.54 4.12 -16.44
C LYS A 105 -20.38 3.24 -15.52
N ARG A 106 -20.75 3.78 -14.37
CA ARG A 106 -21.71 3.18 -13.44
C ARG A 106 -23.12 3.32 -13.96
#